data_AF-S3WUL9-F1
#
_entry.id   AF-S3WUL9-F1
#
_cell.length_a   1.000
_cell.length_b   1.000
_cell.length_c   1.000
_cell.angle_alpha   90.00
_cell.angle_beta   90.00
_cell.angle_gamma   90.00
#
_symmetry.space_group_name_H-M   'P 1'
#
loop_
_entity.id
_entity.type
_entity.pdbx_description
1 polymer ?
#
loop_
_entity_poly.entity_id
_entity_poly.type
_entity_poly.pdbx_seq_one_letter_code
_entity_poly.pdbx_strand_id
1 'polypeptide(L)' 'MTVDLFFVQSNSAASALDQLRAELGLHTRIVAERTTTMEIFPVHVSTVELEPGAADLVTNWFTNRGIHWFAR' A
#
# COMPACT_ATOMS: atom_id res chain seq x y z
N MET A 1 11.10 1.77 -6.02
CA MET A 1 9.93 1.55 -6.91
C MET A 1 8.68 2.08 -6.23
N THR A 2 7.56 2.27 -6.95
CA THR A 2 6.31 2.73 -6.32
C THR A 2 5.18 1.72 -6.51
N VAL A 3 4.28 1.66 -5.53
CA VAL A 3 3.06 0.85 -5.58
C VAL A 3 1.87 1.71 -5.20
N ASP A 4 0.75 1.54 -5.89
CA ASP A 4 -0.54 2.07 -5.47
C ASP A 4 -1.21 1.05 -4.55
N LEU A 5 -1.58 1.44 -3.33
CA LEU A 5 -2.34 0.63 -2.37
C LEU A 5 -3.79 1.11 -2.31
N PHE A 6 -4.75 0.20 -2.35
CA PHE A 6 -6.18 0.51 -2.44
C PHE A 6 -6.91 0.11 -1.16
N PHE A 7 -7.65 1.06 -0.58
CA PHE A 7 -8.39 0.87 0.67
C PHE A 7 -9.80 1.44 0.57
N VAL A 8 -10.79 0.69 1.06
CA VAL A 8 -12.19 1.15 1.13
C VAL A 8 -12.39 2.17 2.26
N GLN A 9 -11.58 2.08 3.33
CA GLN A 9 -11.63 3.01 4.47
C GLN A 9 -10.48 4.01 4.41
N SER A 10 -10.76 5.25 4.81
CA SER A 10 -9.74 6.29 4.98
C SER A 10 -8.74 5.89 6.07
N ASN A 11 -7.47 6.27 5.91
CA ASN A 11 -6.35 6.01 6.84
C ASN A 11 -5.86 4.57 6.97
N SER A 12 -6.43 3.59 6.26
CA SER A 12 -5.95 2.21 6.31
C SER A 12 -4.52 2.03 5.77
N ALA A 13 -4.07 2.92 4.88
CA ALA A 13 -2.71 2.90 4.35
C ALA A 13 -1.66 3.09 5.44
N ALA A 14 -1.81 4.09 6.30
CA ALA A 14 -0.83 4.36 7.36
C ALA A 14 -0.68 3.17 8.32
N SER A 15 -1.79 2.60 8.79
CA SER A 15 -1.75 1.42 9.66
C SER A 15 -1.15 0.19 8.98
N ALA A 16 -1.43 -0.02 7.68
CA ALA A 16 -0.83 -1.12 6.94
C ALA A 16 0.69 -0.95 6.80
N LEU A 17 1.17 0.27 6.54
CA LEU A 17 2.60 0.56 6.43
C LEU A 17 3.32 0.47 7.80
N ASP A 18 2.67 0.86 8.89
CA ASP A 18 3.20 0.68 10.24
C ASP A 18 3.38 -0.81 10.57
N GLN A 19 2.40 -1.65 10.21
CA GLN A 19 2.51 -3.11 10.37
C GLN A 19 3.61 -3.71 9.48
N LEU A 20 3.69 -3.27 8.22
CA LEU A 20 4.74 -3.71 7.30
C LEU A 20 6.13 -3.42 7.88
N ARG A 21 6.34 -2.21 8.40
CA ARG A 21 7.58 -1.82 9.07
C ARG A 21 7.85 -2.66 10.31
N ALA A 22 6.84 -2.90 11.15
CA ALA A 22 6.99 -3.66 12.38
C ALA A 22 7.36 -5.13 12.12
N GLU A 23 6.81 -5.74 11.07
CA GLU A 23 7.01 -7.16 10.77
C GLU A 23 8.22 -7.44 9.89
N LEU A 24 8.44 -6.62 8.86
CA LEU A 24 9.47 -6.86 7.85
C LEU A 24 10.65 -5.89 7.95
N GLY A 25 10.58 -4.88 8.81
CA GLY A 25 11.64 -3.87 8.95
C GLY A 25 11.78 -2.93 7.74
N LEU A 26 10.85 -2.97 6.80
CA LEU A 26 10.93 -2.21 5.54
C LEU A 26 10.56 -0.75 5.76
N HIS A 27 11.34 0.14 5.16
CA HIS A 27 11.04 1.55 5.09
C HIS A 27 10.21 1.87 3.84
N THR A 28 9.13 2.62 4.06
CA THR A 28 8.23 3.07 3.00
C THR A 28 7.88 4.53 3.18
N ARG A 29 7.57 5.21 2.09
CA ARG A 29 7.12 6.61 2.10
C ARG A 29 5.87 6.77 1.26
N ILE A 30 4.80 7.33 1.83
CA ILE A 30 3.66 7.78 1.03
C ILE A 30 4.10 9.01 0.24
N VAL A 31 3.96 8.96 -1.09
CA VAL A 31 4.36 10.04 -2.00
C VAL A 31 3.16 10.75 -2.64
N ALA A 32 2.00 10.09 -2.68
CA ALA A 32 0.76 10.70 -3.12
C ALA A 32 -0.44 9.98 -2.50
N GLU A 33 -1.54 10.71 -2.32
CA GLU A 33 -2.83 10.15 -1.91
C GLU A 33 -3.93 10.73 -2.77
N ARG A 34 -4.89 9.89 -3.13
CA ARG A 34 -6.07 10.29 -3.90
C ARG A 34 -7.26 9.44 -3.52
N THR A 35 -8.46 10.02 -3.59
CA THR A 35 -9.70 9.24 -3.52
C THR A 35 -10.22 9.07 -4.94
N THR A 36 -10.55 7.84 -5.31
CA THR A 36 -11.19 7.48 -6.57
C THR A 36 -12.45 6.67 -6.30
N THR A 37 -13.10 6.20 -7.35
CA THR A 37 -14.26 5.31 -7.25
C THR A 37 -13.94 4.01 -7.97
N MET A 38 -14.10 2.89 -7.28
CA MET A 38 -14.21 1.59 -7.94
C MET A 38 -15.70 1.28 -8.07
N GLU A 39 -16.18 1.31 -9.32
CA GLU A 39 -17.61 1.30 -9.65
C GLU A 39 -18.35 2.45 -8.96
N ILE A 40 -19.05 2.19 -7.86
CA ILE A 40 -19.83 3.16 -7.09
C ILE A 40 -19.27 3.40 -5.67
N PHE A 41 -18.21 2.69 -5.29
CA PHE A 41 -17.63 2.77 -3.94
C PHE A 41 -16.41 3.70 -3.94
N PRO A 42 -16.33 4.66 -3.01
CA PRO A 42 -15.12 5.45 -2.83
C PRO A 42 -13.99 4.53 -2.36
N VAL A 43 -12.82 4.69 -2.99
CA VAL A 43 -11.60 3.97 -2.65
C VAL A 43 -10.48 4.98 -2.49
N HIS A 44 -9.77 4.88 -1.38
CA HIS A 44 -8.56 5.64 -1.10
C HIS A 44 -7.36 4.91 -1.69
N VAL A 45 -6.60 5.63 -2.50
CA VAL A 45 -5.39 5.14 -3.13
C VAL A 45 -4.20 5.91 -2.57
N SER A 46 -3.29 5.19 -1.90
CA SER A 46 -2.03 5.74 -1.42
C SER A 46 -0.90 5.20 -2.29
N THR A 47 -0.20 6.08 -2.99
CA THR A 47 1.01 5.74 -3.73
C THR A 47 2.19 5.72 -2.75
N VAL A 48 2.84 4.57 -2.64
CA VAL A 48 3.90 4.30 -1.69
C VAL A 48 5.19 4.00 -2.42
N GLU A 49 6.25 4.70 -2.06
CA GLU A 49 7.61 4.39 -2.45
C GLU A 49 8.20 3.34 -1.52
N LEU A 50 8.74 2.29 -2.13
CA LEU A 50 9.40 1.17 -1.47
C LEU A 50 10.92 1.31 -1.56
N GLU A 51 11.60 0.90 -0.49
CA GLU A 51 13.06 0.77 -0.50
C GLU A 51 13.57 -0.22 -1.57
N PRO A 52 14.84 -0.08 -2.03
CA PRO A 52 15.41 -0.98 -3.03
C PRO A 52 15.41 -2.44 -2.58
N GLY A 53 14.93 -3.36 -3.42
CA GLY A 53 14.90 -4.80 -3.13
C GLY A 53 13.69 -5.29 -2.33
N ALA A 54 12.79 -4.40 -1.90
CA ALA A 54 11.61 -4.78 -1.12
C ALA A 54 10.47 -5.44 -1.92
N ALA A 55 10.53 -5.42 -3.26
CA ALA A 55 9.44 -5.78 -4.17
C ALA A 55 8.81 -7.16 -3.88
N ASP A 56 9.64 -8.20 -3.76
CA ASP A 56 9.17 -9.57 -3.57
C ASP A 56 8.60 -9.78 -2.17
N LEU A 57 9.21 -9.16 -1.17
CA LEU A 57 8.77 -9.23 0.23
C LEU A 57 7.41 -8.57 0.42
N VAL A 58 7.21 -7.37 -0.13
CA VAL A 58 5.93 -6.67 0.00
C VAL A 58 4.82 -7.33 -0.82
N THR A 59 5.14 -7.91 -1.98
CA THR A 59 4.17 -8.59 -2.85
C THR A 59 3.50 -9.74 -2.10
N ASN A 60 4.30 -10.60 -1.48
CA ASN A 60 3.79 -11.71 -0.67
C ASN A 60 3.02 -11.21 0.54
N TRP A 61 3.53 -10.16 1.20
CA TRP A 61 2.91 -9.60 2.40
C TRP A 61 1.53 -8.98 2.13
N PHE A 62 1.38 -8.20 1.05
CA PHE A 62 0.11 -7.62 0.65
C PHE A 62 -0.90 -8.69 0.23
N THR A 63 -0.47 -9.68 -0.55
CA THR A 63 -1.31 -10.79 -1.01
C THR A 63 -1.90 -11.58 0.15
N ASN A 64 -1.06 -11.91 1.15
CA ASN A 64 -1.49 -12.66 2.34
C ASN A 64 -2.48 -11.89 3.22
N ARG A 65 -2.58 -10.56 3.07
CA ARG A 65 -3.49 -9.69 3.84
C ARG A 65 -4.68 -9.20 3.02
N GLY A 66 -4.81 -9.64 1.76
CA GLY A 66 -5.87 -9.19 0.86
C GLY A 66 -5.81 -7.69 0.57
N ILE A 67 -4.63 -7.06 0.69
CA ILE A 67 -4.45 -5.67 0.31
C ILE A 67 -4.36 -5.62 -1.21
N HIS A 68 -5.25 -4.87 -1.85
CA HIS A 68 -5.18 -4.65 -3.29
C HIS A 68 -4.08 -3.64 -3.62
N TRP A 69 -3.22 -3.99 -4.58
CA TRP A 69 -2.08 -3.15 -4.96
C TRP A 69 -1.73 -3.26 -6.45
N PHE A 70 -1.07 -2.23 -6.98
CA PHE A 70 -0.52 -2.20 -8.33
C PHE A 70 0.88 -1.60 -8.35
N ALA A 71 1.85 -2.28 -8.97
CA ALA A 71 3.18 -1.73 -9.19
C ALA A 71 3.18 -0.67 -10.30
N ARG A 72 4.06 0.33 -10.17
CA ARG A 72 4.34 1.39 -11.14
C ARG A 72 5.83 1.48 -11.45
#